data_AF-A0A2T3KB12-F1
#
_entry.id   AF-A0A2T3KB12-F1
#
_cell.length_a   1.000
_cell.length_b   1.000
_cell.length_c   1.000
_cell.angle_alpha   90.00
_cell.angle_beta   90.00
_cell.angle_gamma   90.00
#
_symmetry.space_group_name_H-M   'P 1'
#
loop_
_entity.id
_entity.type
_entity.pdbx_description
1 polymer ?
#
loop_
_entity_poly.entity_id
_entity_poly.type
_entity_poly.pdbx_seq_one_letter_code
_entity_poly.pdbx_strand_id
1 'polypeptide(L)'
;MHKITPLAKHLVVHATVAISADVLDSDDATDGLNEMFNTAIENDFIADYSFSGINHVTAGSNPEEGCLFVKKPINEELIVDLEYSKPVVVYVVGVESLTSGGFDWYPDYCSAEKNFNCTKKTLPMHQCTSQVSLFSYVTEKEFSKDEITQEIDTFFNEFSRTAKFNNSANKESFPFTNEAWNMLITEHDSQ
;
A
#
# COMPACT_ATOMS: atom_id res chain seq x y z
N MET A 1 5.09 -24.23 -30.70
CA MET A 1 5.89 -23.02 -30.98
C MET A 1 4.94 -21.83 -30.99
N HIS A 2 4.72 -21.23 -29.81
CA HIS A 2 3.75 -20.13 -29.63
C HIS A 2 4.32 -18.85 -30.25
N LYS A 3 3.49 -18.12 -31.01
CA LYS A 3 3.91 -16.89 -31.68
C LYS A 3 3.98 -15.76 -30.66
N ILE A 4 5.14 -15.55 -30.05
CA ILE A 4 5.48 -14.22 -29.52
C ILE A 4 5.55 -13.32 -30.76
N THR A 5 4.49 -12.55 -31.00
CA THR A 5 4.43 -11.64 -32.15
C THR A 5 5.23 -10.39 -31.76
N PRO A 6 6.39 -10.09 -32.39
CA PRO A 6 7.29 -9.00 -31.96
C PRO A 6 6.69 -7.58 -32.06
N LEU A 7 5.43 -7.47 -32.49
CA LEU A 7 4.70 -6.23 -32.76
C LEU A 7 3.31 -6.21 -32.11
N ALA A 8 2.99 -7.21 -31.27
CA ALA A 8 1.76 -7.19 -30.49
C ALA A 8 1.88 -6.17 -29.35
N LYS A 9 0.74 -5.62 -28.90
CA LYS A 9 0.74 -4.82 -27.67
C LYS A 9 0.93 -5.77 -26.49
N HIS A 10 2.03 -5.61 -25.77
CA HIS A 10 2.34 -6.37 -24.56
C HIS A 10 1.90 -5.56 -23.34
N LEU A 11 1.35 -6.23 -22.34
CA LEU A 11 1.12 -5.65 -21.02
C LEU A 11 2.32 -6.00 -20.14
N VAL A 12 3.00 -4.98 -19.61
CA VAL A 12 4.05 -5.18 -18.60
C VAL A 12 3.39 -5.05 -17.23
N VAL A 13 3.46 -6.11 -16.43
CA VAL A 13 2.91 -6.15 -15.07
C VAL A 13 4.06 -6.30 -14.08
N HIS A 14 4.21 -5.33 -13.19
CA HIS A 14 5.14 -5.44 -12.07
C HIS A 14 4.45 -6.22 -10.94
N ALA A 15 5.09 -7.31 -10.50
CA ALA A 15 4.61 -8.14 -9.42
C ALA A 15 5.71 -8.34 -8.37
N THR A 16 5.31 -8.39 -7.11
CA THR A 16 6.19 -8.78 -6.00
C THR A 16 5.75 -10.15 -5.52
N VAL A 17 6.69 -11.10 -5.47
CA VAL A 17 6.43 -12.46 -5.02
C VAL A 17 7.26 -12.71 -3.76
N ALA A 18 6.66 -13.35 -2.76
CA ALA A 18 7.35 -13.79 -1.56
C ALA A 18 7.60 -15.30 -1.66
N ILE A 19 8.85 -15.70 -1.44
CA ILE A 19 9.29 -17.10 -1.48
C ILE A 19 9.70 -17.49 -0.07
N SER A 20 9.31 -18.70 0.36
CA SER A 20 9.67 -19.18 1.70
C SER A 20 11.19 -19.26 1.86
N ALA A 21 11.69 -18.89 3.04
CA ALA A 21 13.09 -19.04 3.40
C ALA A 21 13.53 -20.52 3.47
N ASP A 22 12.58 -21.45 3.52
CA ASP A 22 12.85 -22.89 3.48
C ASP A 22 13.24 -23.38 2.07
N VAL A 23 12.99 -22.57 1.04
CA VAL A 23 13.50 -22.80 -0.32
C VAL A 23 14.92 -22.28 -0.36
N LEU A 24 15.87 -23.20 -0.15
CA LEU A 24 17.29 -22.89 -0.06
C LEU A 24 17.99 -22.92 -1.42
N ASP A 25 17.40 -23.62 -2.40
CA ASP A 25 17.91 -23.72 -3.76
C ASP A 25 17.19 -22.74 -4.70
N SER A 26 17.95 -21.97 -5.46
CA SER A 26 17.42 -21.05 -6.47
C SER A 26 16.74 -21.78 -7.62
N ASP A 27 17.15 -23.01 -7.91
CA ASP A 27 16.56 -23.82 -8.98
C ASP A 27 15.14 -24.25 -8.59
N ASP A 28 14.93 -24.70 -7.34
CA ASP A 28 13.60 -25.04 -6.82
C ASP A 28 12.63 -23.84 -6.85
N ALA A 29 13.12 -22.66 -6.49
CA ALA A 29 12.34 -21.42 -6.57
C ALA A 29 11.95 -21.06 -8.02
N THR A 30 12.89 -21.24 -8.95
CA THR A 30 12.69 -20.96 -10.37
C THR A 30 11.74 -21.96 -11.01
N ASP A 31 11.85 -23.24 -10.66
CA ASP A 31 10.97 -24.32 -11.11
C ASP A 31 9.54 -24.11 -10.61
N GLY A 32 9.35 -23.76 -9.33
CA GLY A 32 8.03 -23.46 -8.79
C GLY A 32 7.35 -22.26 -9.48
N LEU A 33 8.12 -21.21 -9.79
CA LEU A 33 7.62 -20.07 -10.57
C LEU A 33 7.32 -20.47 -12.02
N ASN A 34 8.17 -21.28 -12.64
CA ASN A 34 7.94 -21.83 -13.97
C ASN A 34 6.67 -22.67 -14.02
N GLU A 35 6.41 -23.52 -13.03
CA GLU A 35 5.17 -24.31 -12.93
C GLU A 35 3.93 -23.42 -12.78
N MET A 36 4.02 -22.39 -11.93
CA MET A 36 2.96 -21.39 -11.77
C MET A 36 2.64 -20.70 -13.10
N PHE A 37 3.66 -20.26 -13.84
CA PHE A 37 3.48 -19.61 -15.14
C PHE A 37 3.08 -20.61 -16.24
N ASN A 38 3.56 -21.86 -16.22
CA ASN A 38 3.16 -22.91 -17.16
C ASN A 38 1.68 -23.24 -17.03
N THR A 39 1.14 -23.27 -15.81
CA THR A 39 -0.30 -23.42 -15.56
C THR A 39 -1.10 -22.26 -16.18
N ALA A 40 -0.54 -21.05 -16.20
CA ALA A 40 -1.15 -19.92 -16.89
C ALA A 40 -1.02 -20.05 -18.42
N ILE A 41 0.11 -20.55 -18.94
CA ILE A 41 0.36 -20.80 -20.37
C ILE A 41 -0.65 -21.82 -20.95
N GLU A 42 -1.05 -22.83 -20.18
CA GLU A 42 -2.13 -23.75 -20.57
C GLU A 42 -3.47 -23.05 -20.83
N ASN A 43 -3.65 -21.82 -20.32
CA ASN A 43 -4.80 -20.95 -20.55
C ASN A 43 -4.51 -19.85 -21.61
N ASP A 44 -3.60 -20.10 -22.56
CA ASP A 44 -3.15 -19.16 -23.61
C ASP A 44 -2.46 -17.87 -23.08
N PHE A 45 -2.02 -17.85 -21.82
CA PHE A 45 -1.28 -16.72 -21.25
C PHE A 45 0.22 -16.84 -21.52
N ILE A 46 0.76 -16.03 -22.43
CA ILE A 46 2.21 -15.98 -22.69
C ILE A 46 2.83 -14.88 -21.86
N ALA A 47 3.71 -15.22 -20.92
CA ALA A 47 4.47 -14.28 -20.10
C ALA A 47 5.98 -14.48 -20.27
N ASP A 48 6.71 -13.37 -20.19
CA ASP A 48 8.15 -13.32 -20.02
C ASP A 48 8.41 -12.59 -18.68
N TYR A 49 9.44 -12.97 -17.94
CA TYR A 49 9.69 -12.43 -16.61
C TYR A 49 11.18 -12.17 -16.38
N SER A 50 11.45 -11.13 -15.60
CA SER A 50 12.78 -10.77 -15.14
C SER A 50 12.74 -10.45 -13.66
N PHE A 51 13.70 -10.96 -12.90
CA PHE A 51 13.82 -10.63 -11.47
C PHE A 51 14.60 -9.32 -11.29
N SER A 52 14.09 -8.44 -10.44
CA SER A 52 14.78 -7.21 -10.06
C SER A 52 14.82 -7.06 -8.54
N GLY A 53 16.01 -7.25 -7.96
CA GLY A 53 16.25 -7.09 -6.53
C GLY A 53 15.76 -8.28 -5.67
N ILE A 54 16.35 -8.41 -4.49
CA ILE A 54 15.95 -9.38 -3.47
C ILE A 54 15.88 -8.62 -2.16
N ASN A 55 14.72 -8.64 -1.51
CA ASN A 55 14.53 -8.11 -0.17
C ASN A 55 14.20 -9.27 0.77
N HIS A 56 14.94 -9.37 1.87
CA HIS A 56 14.61 -10.34 2.92
C HIS A 56 13.49 -9.77 3.80
N VAL A 57 12.40 -10.52 3.89
CA VAL A 57 11.24 -10.18 4.73
C VAL A 57 10.99 -11.31 5.71
N THR A 58 10.73 -10.98 6.97
CA THR A 58 10.43 -11.96 8.02
C THR A 58 8.92 -12.07 8.18
N ALA A 59 8.38 -13.28 8.02
CA ALA A 59 6.97 -13.57 8.24
C ALA A 59 6.64 -13.78 9.73
N GLY A 60 5.41 -13.47 10.13
CA GLY A 60 4.86 -13.95 11.40
C GLY A 60 4.63 -15.47 11.39
N SER A 61 4.19 -16.05 12.51
CA SER A 61 3.95 -17.51 12.62
C SER A 61 2.78 -18.02 11.78
N ASN A 62 1.84 -17.14 11.40
CA ASN A 62 0.74 -17.40 10.48
C ASN A 62 0.53 -16.13 9.63
N PRO A 63 1.33 -15.91 8.57
CA PRO A 63 1.16 -14.73 7.73
C PRO A 63 -0.14 -14.87 6.92
N GLU A 64 -0.97 -13.82 6.93
CA GLU A 64 -2.13 -13.72 6.02
C GLU A 64 -1.66 -13.25 4.63
N GLU A 65 -2.54 -13.37 3.64
CA GLU A 65 -2.27 -12.85 2.29
C GLU A 65 -1.92 -11.36 2.35
N GLY A 66 -0.85 -10.96 1.65
CA GLY A 66 -0.41 -9.56 1.66
C GLY A 66 0.50 -9.16 2.83
N CYS A 67 0.57 -9.92 3.94
CA CYS A 67 1.33 -9.52 5.13
C CYS A 67 2.83 -9.33 4.91
N LEU A 68 3.40 -9.94 3.88
CA LEU A 68 4.83 -9.84 3.55
C LEU A 68 5.16 -8.61 2.71
N PHE A 69 4.15 -7.96 2.13
CA PHE A 69 4.31 -6.83 1.23
C PHE A 69 3.95 -5.54 1.96
N VAL A 70 4.77 -5.19 2.96
CA VAL A 70 4.59 -3.95 3.72
C VAL A 70 4.92 -2.77 2.81
N LYS A 71 3.91 -1.96 2.48
CA LYS A 71 4.12 -0.69 1.79
C LYS A 71 5.01 0.20 2.65
N LYS A 72 5.97 0.87 2.00
CA LYS A 72 6.85 1.85 2.66
C LYS A 72 5.98 2.89 3.40
N PRO A 73 6.36 3.30 4.61
CA PRO A 73 5.63 4.32 5.33
C PRO A 73 5.49 5.61 4.52
N ILE A 74 4.36 6.30 4.67
CA ILE A 74 4.09 7.52 3.90
C ILE A 74 5.03 8.67 4.26
N ASN A 75 5.56 8.64 5.49
CA ASN A 75 6.51 9.58 6.03
C ASN A 75 7.97 9.06 5.95
N GLU A 76 8.29 8.23 4.96
CA GLU A 76 9.63 7.61 4.83
C GLU A 76 10.78 8.63 4.82
N GLU A 77 10.58 9.84 4.27
CA GLU A 77 11.59 10.91 4.29
C GLU A 77 11.91 11.43 5.69
N LEU A 78 10.99 11.29 6.66
CA LEU A 78 11.19 11.68 8.06
C LEU A 78 11.96 10.61 8.86
N ILE A 79 12.18 9.42 8.30
CA ILE A 79 12.86 8.30 8.99
C ILE A 79 14.36 8.57 9.16
N VAL A 80 14.97 9.44 8.35
CA VAL A 80 16.41 9.76 8.43
C VAL A 80 16.79 10.34 9.80
N ASP A 81 15.87 11.04 10.46
CA ASP A 81 16.10 11.64 11.79
C ASP A 81 15.85 10.67 12.95
N LEU A 82 15.37 9.44 12.68
CA LEU A 82 15.01 8.45 13.70
C LEU A 82 16.13 7.43 14.00
N GLU A 83 17.36 7.61 13.53
CA GLU A 83 18.45 6.62 13.74
C GLU A 83 18.75 6.33 15.23
N TYR A 84 18.35 7.21 16.15
CA TYR A 84 18.53 7.05 17.60
C TYR A 84 17.26 6.62 18.34
N SER A 85 16.08 6.72 17.73
CA SER A 85 14.82 6.27 18.30
C SER A 85 14.49 4.89 17.74
N LYS A 86 13.93 3.99 18.55
CA LYS A 86 13.47 2.69 18.02
C LYS A 86 12.19 2.99 17.23
N PRO A 87 12.16 2.91 15.89
CA PRO A 87 10.95 3.24 15.17
C PRO A 87 9.92 2.11 15.31
N VAL A 88 8.64 2.47 15.27
CA VAL A 88 7.51 1.56 15.17
C VAL A 88 6.64 1.99 13.99
N VAL A 89 6.21 1.02 13.20
CA VAL A 89 5.25 1.25 12.12
C VAL A 89 3.84 1.05 12.67
N VAL A 90 2.97 2.02 12.43
CA VAL A 90 1.52 1.92 12.64
C VAL A 90 0.79 2.08 11.31
N TYR A 91 -0.46 1.67 11.26
CA TYR A 91 -1.30 1.72 10.06
C TYR A 91 -2.47 2.64 10.29
N VAL A 92 -2.67 3.60 9.41
CA VAL A 92 -3.66 4.67 9.55
C VAL A 92 -4.79 4.47 8.55
N VAL A 93 -6.03 4.52 9.04
CA VAL A 93 -7.24 4.60 8.22
C VAL A 93 -7.81 5.99 8.38
N GLY A 94 -7.59 6.84 7.37
CA GLY A 94 -8.06 8.22 7.35
C GLY A 94 -9.32 8.36 6.53
N VAL A 95 -10.31 9.10 7.03
CA VAL A 95 -11.48 9.57 6.28
C VAL A 95 -11.33 11.07 6.09
N GLU A 96 -11.20 11.51 4.86
CA GLU A 96 -11.08 12.91 4.51
C GLU A 96 -12.29 13.35 3.69
N SER A 97 -12.78 14.56 3.93
CA SER A 97 -13.74 15.27 3.08
C SER A 97 -13.19 16.64 2.70
N LEU A 98 -13.88 17.33 1.78
CA LEU A 98 -13.53 18.70 1.38
C LEU A 98 -13.61 19.73 2.53
N THR A 99 -14.25 19.41 3.65
CA THR A 99 -14.42 20.35 4.79
C THR A 99 -13.92 19.84 6.14
N SER A 100 -13.72 18.53 6.29
CA SER A 100 -13.25 17.92 7.54
C SER A 100 -12.49 16.62 7.27
N GLY A 101 -11.68 16.19 8.22
CA GLY A 101 -11.03 14.89 8.19
C GLY A 101 -11.01 14.25 9.57
N GLY A 102 -10.70 12.97 9.60
CA GLY A 102 -10.44 12.21 10.81
C GLY A 102 -9.72 10.92 10.47
N PHE A 103 -9.15 10.28 11.47
CA PHE A 103 -8.45 9.01 11.29
C PHE A 103 -8.55 8.17 12.55
N ASP A 104 -8.36 6.87 12.35
CA ASP A 104 -7.95 5.93 13.39
C ASP A 104 -6.63 5.29 12.98
N TRP A 105 -5.85 4.84 13.95
CA TRP A 105 -4.62 4.09 13.68
C TRP A 105 -4.55 2.78 14.46
N TYR A 106 -3.79 1.84 13.91
CA TYR A 106 -3.71 0.46 14.36
C TYR A 106 -2.25 0.03 14.44
N PRO A 107 -1.90 -0.82 15.43
CA PRO A 107 -0.55 -1.36 15.55
C PRO A 107 -0.21 -2.41 14.47
N ASP A 108 -1.21 -2.93 13.78
CA ASP A 108 -1.06 -3.99 12.77
C ASP A 108 -1.92 -3.74 11.53
N TYR A 109 -1.46 -4.27 10.40
CA TYR A 109 -2.10 -4.08 9.09
C TYR A 109 -3.49 -4.73 9.04
N CYS A 110 -3.64 -5.95 9.55
CA CYS A 110 -4.90 -6.71 9.46
C CYS A 110 -6.07 -5.97 10.13
N SER A 111 -5.83 -5.39 11.31
CA SER A 111 -6.79 -4.54 12.01
C SER A 111 -7.17 -3.31 11.20
N ALA A 112 -6.18 -2.64 10.60
CA ALA A 112 -6.40 -1.46 9.76
C ALA A 112 -7.17 -1.80 8.48
N GLU A 113 -6.78 -2.87 7.78
CA GLU A 113 -7.43 -3.31 6.55
C GLU A 113 -8.88 -3.73 6.80
N LYS A 114 -9.14 -4.44 7.90
CA LYS A 114 -10.51 -4.77 8.32
C LYS A 114 -11.34 -3.50 8.53
N ASN A 115 -10.81 -2.49 9.21
CA ASN A 115 -11.52 -1.22 9.39
C ASN A 115 -11.72 -0.52 8.04
N PHE A 116 -10.67 -0.38 7.23
CA PHE A 116 -10.72 0.22 5.91
C PHE A 116 -11.84 -0.38 5.05
N ASN A 117 -11.93 -1.71 5.00
CA ASN A 117 -12.96 -2.42 4.24
C ASN A 117 -14.37 -2.26 4.83
N CYS A 118 -14.51 -2.14 6.15
CA CYS A 118 -15.79 -1.78 6.78
C CYS A 118 -16.21 -0.36 6.40
N THR A 119 -15.30 0.61 6.50
CA THR A 119 -15.55 2.02 6.21
C THR A 119 -15.90 2.23 4.74
N LYS A 120 -15.26 1.50 3.81
CA LYS A 120 -15.63 1.48 2.38
C LYS A 120 -17.11 1.14 2.17
N LYS A 121 -17.64 0.15 2.89
CA LYS A 121 -19.03 -0.32 2.75
C LYS A 121 -20.04 0.69 3.28
N THR A 122 -19.62 1.56 4.19
CA THR A 122 -20.50 2.57 4.82
C THR A 122 -20.48 3.92 4.11
N LEU A 123 -19.54 4.17 3.19
CA LEU A 123 -19.46 5.43 2.43
C LEU A 123 -20.61 5.52 1.41
N PRO A 124 -21.48 6.54 1.49
CA PRO A 124 -22.52 6.74 0.49
C PRO A 124 -21.89 7.22 -0.83
N MET A 125 -21.79 6.33 -1.82
CA MET A 125 -21.14 6.62 -3.11
C MET A 125 -21.82 7.72 -3.93
N HIS A 126 -23.11 7.97 -3.70
CA HIS A 126 -23.93 8.81 -4.59
C HIS A 126 -23.83 10.33 -4.33
N GLN A 127 -23.13 10.73 -3.26
CA GLN A 127 -22.87 12.13 -2.88
C GLN A 127 -21.50 12.28 -2.20
N CYS A 128 -20.58 11.36 -2.49
CA CYS A 128 -19.35 11.25 -1.72
C CYS A 128 -18.43 12.44 -2.02
N THR A 129 -18.30 13.38 -1.09
CA THR A 129 -17.22 14.39 -1.09
C THR A 129 -16.07 13.93 -0.20
N SER A 130 -15.98 12.62 0.04
CA SER A 130 -15.05 12.02 0.98
C SER A 130 -14.22 10.91 0.34
N GLN A 131 -12.95 10.82 0.74
CA GLN A 131 -12.04 9.73 0.44
C GLN A 131 -11.66 9.03 1.73
N VAL A 132 -11.52 7.72 1.67
CA VAL A 132 -10.89 6.92 2.72
C VAL A 132 -9.56 6.44 2.23
N SER A 133 -8.55 6.59 3.08
CA SER A 133 -7.17 6.23 2.82
C SER A 133 -6.69 5.18 3.81
N LEU A 134 -5.85 4.25 3.35
CA LEU A 134 -5.09 3.32 4.19
C LEU A 134 -3.60 3.45 3.84
N PHE A 135 -2.76 3.68 4.84
CA PHE A 135 -1.30 3.79 4.67
C PHE A 135 -0.56 3.43 5.96
N SER A 136 0.73 3.11 5.84
CA SER A 136 1.64 2.92 6.98
C SER A 136 2.33 4.24 7.37
N TYR A 137 2.61 4.42 8.65
CA TYR A 137 3.25 5.61 9.22
C TYR A 137 4.29 5.17 10.27
N VAL A 138 5.48 5.77 10.26
CA VAL A 138 6.51 5.52 11.29
C VAL A 138 6.40 6.54 12.41
N THR A 139 6.41 6.05 13.64
CA THR A 139 6.47 6.84 14.88
C THR A 139 7.60 6.31 15.77
N GLU A 140 7.96 7.06 16.81
CA GLU A 140 8.87 6.58 17.84
C GLU A 140 8.20 5.52 18.75
N LYS A 141 8.94 4.47 19.12
CA LYS A 141 8.46 3.40 20.03
C LYS A 141 8.10 3.90 21.43
N GLU A 142 8.77 4.97 21.86
CA GLU A 142 8.62 5.51 23.22
C GLU A 142 7.36 6.37 23.36
N PHE A 143 6.75 6.77 22.24
CA PHE A 143 5.53 7.55 22.26
C PHE A 143 4.38 6.73 22.83
N SER A 144 3.66 7.38 23.74
CA SER A 144 2.36 6.94 24.21
C SER A 144 1.34 6.97 23.07
N LYS A 145 0.20 6.30 23.27
CA LYS A 145 -0.88 6.30 22.27
C LYS A 145 -1.38 7.71 21.94
N ASP A 146 -1.42 8.59 22.93
CA ASP A 146 -1.89 9.97 22.76
C ASP A 146 -0.88 10.79 21.94
N GLU A 147 0.42 10.59 22.17
CA GLU A 147 1.50 11.23 21.40
C GLU A 147 1.48 10.75 19.93
N ILE A 148 1.36 9.43 19.69
CA ILE A 148 1.21 8.88 18.34
C ILE A 148 -0.02 9.48 17.65
N THR A 149 -1.14 9.59 18.37
CA THR A 149 -2.38 10.17 17.82
C THR A 149 -2.17 11.65 17.48
N GLN A 150 -1.54 12.44 18.35
CA GLN A 150 -1.29 13.86 18.10
C GLN A 150 -0.34 14.08 16.93
N GLU A 151 0.68 13.23 16.79
CA GLU A 151 1.62 13.29 15.67
C GLU A 151 0.90 13.01 14.35
N ILE A 152 0.13 11.91 14.28
CA ILE A 152 -0.63 11.56 13.07
C ILE A 152 -1.68 12.61 12.74
N ASP A 153 -2.34 13.20 13.75
CA ASP A 153 -3.30 14.29 13.55
C ASP A 153 -2.64 15.52 12.92
N THR A 154 -1.48 15.91 13.43
CA THR A 154 -0.69 17.02 12.88
C THR A 154 -0.31 16.72 11.43
N PHE A 155 0.23 15.52 11.16
CA PHE A 155 0.57 15.09 9.82
C PHE A 155 -0.64 15.08 8.89
N PHE A 156 -1.77 14.53 9.32
CA PHE A 156 -2.96 14.43 8.48
C PHE A 156 -3.49 15.82 8.14
N ASN A 157 -3.59 16.72 9.12
CA ASN A 157 -4.04 18.09 8.91
C ASN A 157 -3.14 18.89 7.94
N GLU A 158 -1.84 18.66 7.97
CA GLU A 158 -0.89 19.36 7.09
C GLU A 158 -0.85 18.78 5.68
N PHE A 159 -0.94 17.46 5.54
CA PHE A 159 -0.58 16.77 4.30
C PHE A 159 -1.73 16.12 3.54
N SER A 160 -2.88 15.83 4.16
CA SER A 160 -3.94 15.00 3.56
C SER A 160 -4.45 15.54 2.21
N ARG A 161 -4.50 16.86 2.04
CA ARG A 161 -4.93 17.52 0.80
C ARG A 161 -3.82 17.79 -0.21
N THR A 162 -2.57 17.51 0.14
CA THR A 162 -1.45 17.78 -0.75
C THR A 162 -1.38 16.78 -1.88
N ALA A 163 -0.99 17.23 -3.07
CA ALA A 163 -0.77 16.33 -4.20
C ALA A 163 0.31 15.27 -3.89
N LYS A 164 1.30 15.59 -3.05
CA LYS A 164 2.36 14.66 -2.64
C LYS A 164 1.78 13.48 -1.86
N PHE A 165 0.95 13.75 -0.84
CA PHE A 165 0.28 12.70 -0.07
C PHE A 165 -0.70 11.91 -0.94
N ASN A 166 -1.51 12.62 -1.74
CA ASN A 166 -2.55 12.00 -2.53
C ASN A 166 -2.02 11.13 -3.65
N ASN A 167 -0.87 11.45 -4.26
CA ASN A 167 -0.26 10.64 -5.31
C ASN A 167 0.74 9.60 -4.80
N SER A 168 0.85 9.40 -3.48
CA SER A 168 1.74 8.41 -2.91
C SER A 168 1.35 6.99 -3.32
N ALA A 169 2.31 6.22 -3.86
CA ALA A 169 2.13 4.80 -4.18
C ALA A 169 1.93 3.94 -2.92
N ASN A 170 2.28 4.48 -1.75
CA ASN A 170 2.19 3.82 -0.45
C ASN A 170 0.81 3.99 0.21
N LYS A 171 -0.11 4.70 -0.44
CA LYS A 171 -1.47 4.96 0.04
C LYS A 171 -2.48 4.19 -0.79
N GLU A 172 -3.37 3.48 -0.14
CA GLU A 172 -4.60 2.97 -0.75
C GLU A 172 -5.73 3.96 -0.57
N SER A 173 -6.66 4.01 -1.53
CA SER A 173 -7.65 5.06 -1.60
C SER A 173 -8.96 4.57 -2.20
N PHE A 174 -10.08 5.04 -1.65
CA PHE A 174 -11.44 4.75 -2.12
C PHE A 174 -12.39 5.92 -1.77
N PRO A 175 -13.43 6.24 -2.55
CA PRO A 175 -13.77 5.68 -3.87
C PRO A 175 -12.98 6.34 -5.01
N PHE A 176 -12.28 7.44 -4.72
CA PHE A 176 -11.58 8.21 -5.72
C PHE A 176 -10.20 7.65 -5.99
N THR A 177 -9.86 7.59 -7.28
CA THR A 177 -8.47 7.57 -7.72
C THR A 177 -7.78 8.85 -7.25
N ASN A 178 -6.46 8.79 -7.06
CA ASN A 178 -5.65 9.94 -6.63
C ASN A 178 -5.85 11.19 -7.50
N GLU A 179 -5.92 11.02 -8.82
CA GLU A 179 -6.16 12.12 -9.76
C GLU A 179 -7.54 12.77 -9.55
N ALA A 180 -8.61 11.96 -9.52
CA ALA A 180 -9.97 12.45 -9.29
C ALA A 180 -10.12 13.19 -7.95
N TRP A 181 -9.46 12.72 -6.89
CA TRP A 181 -9.48 13.41 -5.59
C TRP A 181 -8.77 14.76 -5.64
N ASN A 182 -7.59 14.82 -6.25
CA ASN A 182 -6.85 16.08 -6.41
C ASN A 182 -7.64 17.12 -7.25
N MET A 183 -8.38 16.66 -8.27
CA MET A 183 -9.26 17.54 -9.03
C MET A 183 -10.37 18.13 -8.14
N LEU A 184 -11.04 17.30 -7.33
CA LEU A 184 -12.08 17.74 -6.41
C LEU A 184 -11.55 18.76 -5.38
N ILE A 185 -10.37 18.54 -4.82
CA ILE A 185 -9.72 19.50 -3.90
C ILE A 185 -9.46 20.83 -4.62
N THR A 186 -8.86 20.78 -5.82
CA THR A 186 -8.51 21.98 -6.58
C THR A 186 -9.76 22.80 -6.96
N GLU A 187 -10.82 22.13 -7.40
CA GLU A 187 -12.10 22.78 -7.71
C GLU A 187 -12.71 23.44 -6.48
N HIS A 188 -12.67 22.79 -5.32
CA HIS A 188 -13.19 23.31 -4.06
C HIS A 188 -12.39 24.51 -3.55
N ASP A 189 -11.05 24.43 -3.53
CA ASP A 189 -10.18 25.48 -2.99
C ASP A 189 -10.07 26.71 -3.90
N SER A 190 -10.59 26.62 -5.13
CA SER A 190 -10.70 27.74 -6.07
C SER A 190 -11.95 28.61 -5.89
N GLN A 191 -12.88 28.21 -5.02
CA GLN A 191 -14.14 28.91 -4.70
C GLN A 191 -14.01 29.82 -3.48
#